data_AF-A0A5W3E9N0-F1
#
_entry.id   AF-A0A5W3E9N0-F1
#
_cell.length_a   1.000
_cell.length_b   1.000
_cell.length_c   1.000
_cell.angle_alpha   90.00
_cell.angle_beta   90.00
_cell.angle_gamma   90.00
#
_symmetry.space_group_name_H-M   'P 1'
#
loop_
_entity.id
_entity.type
_entity.pdbx_description
1 polymer ?
#
loop_
_entity_poly.entity_id
_entity_poly.type
_entity_poly.pdbx_seq_one_letter_code
_entity_poly.pdbx_strand_id
1 'polypeptide(L)'
;MNFNSDLLNLNSKSPAFSITIEGKDVTTVMDARLMSLTLTDNRGFEADQLDLELDDADGQIVLPRRGAVIHLALGWKGQPLFPKGAFTVDEIEHSGAPDRLTIRARSADFRETLNTRREKSWHQTTVGEVVKEIAARHNLKVALGKDLTDKALDHLDQTNESDASFLMKLARQYGAIASVKDGNLLFIRQGQGRTASGKPLPVITITRKAGDGHRFTLADRGAYTGVIASWLHTREPRKKETTSVKRRRKKATTPKEPEAKQGDYLVGTDENVLVLNRTYANRSNAERAAKMQWERLQRGVASFSLQLAEGRADLYTEMPVKVTGFKQPIDDAEWTITTLTHSVSPDNGFTTSMELEVKIDGLEIE
;
A
#
# COMPACT_ATOMS: atom_id res chain seq x y z
N MET A 1 16.67 33.20 -43.19
CA MET A 1 15.41 33.11 -42.42
C MET A 1 15.75 32.42 -41.11
N ASN A 2 15.80 33.17 -40.01
CA ASN A 2 15.96 32.56 -38.70
C ASN A 2 14.66 31.87 -38.36
N PHE A 3 14.67 30.54 -38.35
CA PHE A 3 13.57 29.75 -37.81
C PHE A 3 13.47 30.10 -36.33
N ASN A 4 12.42 30.83 -35.97
CA ASN A 4 12.16 31.18 -34.59
C ASN A 4 11.70 29.90 -33.87
N SER A 5 12.62 29.27 -33.11
CA SER A 5 12.40 28.03 -32.34
C SER A 5 11.24 28.12 -31.36
N ASP A 6 10.81 29.34 -31.02
CA ASP A 6 9.70 29.61 -30.11
C ASP A 6 8.35 29.11 -30.65
N LEU A 7 8.14 29.07 -31.98
CA LEU A 7 6.91 28.51 -32.56
C LEU A 7 6.83 26.97 -32.45
N LEU A 8 7.98 26.28 -32.32
CA LEU A 8 8.03 24.83 -32.05
C LEU A 8 7.83 24.50 -30.56
N ASN A 9 8.01 25.49 -29.68
CA ASN A 9 7.92 25.34 -28.23
C ASN A 9 6.59 25.80 -27.62
N LEU A 10 5.65 26.35 -28.39
CA LEU A 10 4.36 26.81 -27.85
C LEU A 10 3.52 25.69 -27.22
N ASN A 11 3.79 24.42 -27.55
CA ASN A 11 3.13 23.24 -27.01
C ASN A 11 4.10 22.26 -26.30
N SER A 12 5.35 22.67 -26.03
CA SER A 12 6.28 21.78 -25.32
C SER A 12 5.88 21.68 -23.85
N LYS A 13 5.37 20.51 -23.46
CA LYS A 13 5.09 20.19 -22.05
C LYS A 13 6.43 19.96 -21.36
N SER A 14 6.88 20.92 -20.56
CA SER A 14 8.05 20.75 -19.71
C SER A 14 7.62 20.25 -18.32
N PRO A 15 8.29 19.23 -17.77
CA PRO A 15 8.07 18.83 -16.40
C PRO A 15 8.43 19.97 -15.44
N ALA A 16 7.79 19.98 -14.27
CA ALA A 16 8.12 20.89 -13.20
C ALA A 16 8.07 20.15 -11.87
N PHE A 17 8.97 20.53 -10.98
CA PHE A 17 9.04 19.96 -9.64
C PHE A 17 9.39 21.05 -8.63
N SER A 18 9.14 20.77 -7.37
CA SER A 18 9.63 21.58 -6.24
C SER A 18 10.24 20.64 -5.22
N ILE A 19 11.46 20.98 -4.80
CA ILE A 19 12.22 20.21 -3.82
C ILE A 19 12.63 21.17 -2.70
N THR A 20 12.13 20.87 -1.50
CA THR A 20 12.50 21.59 -0.27
C THR A 20 13.23 20.63 0.67
N ILE A 21 14.44 20.99 1.10
CA ILE A 21 15.25 20.18 2.03
C ILE A 21 15.36 20.95 3.35
N GLU A 22 14.93 20.35 4.46
CA GLU A 22 14.96 20.97 5.80
C GLU A 22 14.33 22.40 5.84
N GLY A 23 13.27 22.60 5.05
CA GLY A 23 12.55 23.88 4.96
C GLY A 23 13.20 24.92 4.04
N LYS A 24 14.33 24.61 3.40
CA LYS A 24 14.97 25.47 2.38
C LYS A 24 14.59 24.99 0.99
N ASP A 25 14.05 25.89 0.19
CA ASP A 25 13.80 25.61 -1.23
C ASP A 25 15.14 25.54 -1.98
N VAL A 26 15.41 24.39 -2.57
CA VAL A 26 16.61 24.13 -3.37
C VAL A 26 16.27 23.86 -4.83
N THR A 27 15.02 24.10 -5.24
CA THR A 27 14.48 23.73 -6.56
C THR A 27 15.35 24.26 -7.70
N THR A 28 15.72 25.54 -7.70
CA THR A 28 16.54 26.14 -8.77
C THR A 28 17.94 25.53 -8.87
N VAL A 29 18.55 25.20 -7.73
CA VAL A 29 19.88 24.58 -7.70
C VAL A 29 19.81 23.13 -8.20
N MET A 30 18.76 22.40 -7.79
CA MET A 30 18.51 21.04 -8.25
C MET A 30 18.17 21.00 -9.74
N ASP A 31 17.35 21.91 -10.25
CA ASP A 31 16.95 21.97 -11.67
C ASP A 31 18.15 22.10 -12.62
N ALA A 32 19.20 22.82 -12.23
CA ALA A 32 20.41 22.95 -13.03
C ALA A 32 21.27 21.68 -13.08
N ARG A 33 21.08 20.74 -12.14
CA ARG A 33 21.94 19.57 -11.92
C ARG A 33 21.20 18.23 -12.00
N LEU A 34 19.87 18.24 -12.03
CA LEU A 34 19.05 17.03 -11.97
C LEU A 34 19.19 16.24 -13.27
N MET A 35 19.79 15.06 -13.16
CA MET A 35 19.88 14.09 -14.24
C MET A 35 18.64 13.21 -14.30
N SER A 36 18.18 12.74 -13.14
CA SER A 36 16.97 11.95 -13.04
C SER A 36 16.29 12.11 -11.69
N LEU A 37 14.96 12.07 -11.69
CA LEU A 37 14.12 11.94 -10.50
C LEU A 37 13.21 10.74 -10.70
N THR A 38 13.25 9.81 -9.75
CA THR A 38 12.31 8.68 -9.71
C THR A 38 11.60 8.64 -8.36
N LEU A 39 10.28 8.68 -8.39
CA LEU A 39 9.43 8.46 -7.23
C LEU A 39 8.65 7.16 -7.44
N THR A 40 8.86 6.19 -6.56
CA THR A 40 8.10 4.93 -6.52
C THR A 40 7.18 4.94 -5.31
N ASP A 41 5.88 5.07 -5.55
CA ASP A 41 4.85 4.89 -4.53
C ASP A 41 4.42 3.42 -4.48
N ASN A 42 4.55 2.83 -3.31
CA ASN A 42 4.18 1.45 -3.07
C ASN A 42 2.93 1.38 -2.20
N ARG A 43 2.12 0.37 -2.50
CA ARG A 43 1.04 -0.03 -1.61
C ARG A 43 1.57 -0.95 -0.54
N GLY A 44 1.02 -0.82 0.67
CA GLY A 44 1.42 -1.68 1.77
C GLY A 44 2.50 -1.01 2.59
N PHE A 45 3.28 -1.83 3.26
CA PHE A 45 4.29 -1.37 4.20
C PHE A 45 5.65 -1.16 3.53
N GLU A 46 5.79 -1.45 2.24
CA GLU A 46 6.94 -0.99 1.48
C GLU A 46 6.91 0.54 1.45
N ALA A 47 7.99 1.19 1.90
CA ALA A 47 8.03 2.65 1.86
C ALA A 47 8.10 3.11 0.42
N ASP A 48 7.41 4.22 0.16
CA ASP A 48 7.65 5.01 -1.03
C ASP A 48 9.12 5.46 -1.05
N GLN A 49 9.75 5.40 -2.22
CA GLN A 49 11.16 5.70 -2.43
C GLN A 49 11.31 6.85 -3.43
N LEU A 50 12.13 7.82 -3.07
CA LEU A 50 12.56 8.93 -3.91
C LEU A 50 14.07 8.78 -4.20
N ASP A 51 14.39 8.66 -5.48
CA ASP A 51 15.76 8.64 -6.00
C ASP A 51 15.99 9.94 -6.78
N LEU A 52 17.02 10.70 -6.40
CA LEU A 52 17.48 11.90 -7.11
C LEU A 52 18.92 11.67 -7.58
N GLU A 53 19.15 11.79 -8.88
CA GLU A 53 20.47 11.71 -9.47
C GLU A 53 20.89 13.10 -9.96
N LEU A 54 22.05 13.56 -9.49
CA LEU A 54 22.56 14.90 -9.74
C LEU A 54 23.95 14.85 -10.38
N ASP A 55 24.20 15.80 -11.29
CA ASP A 55 25.51 16.06 -11.87
C ASP A 55 26.40 16.83 -10.88
N ASP A 56 27.49 16.18 -10.45
CA ASP A 56 28.50 16.71 -9.53
C ASP A 56 29.89 16.80 -10.18
N ALA A 57 29.96 16.94 -11.52
CA ALA A 57 31.23 17.06 -12.24
C ALA A 57 32.13 18.22 -11.80
N ASP A 58 31.56 19.24 -11.13
CA ASP A 58 32.30 20.37 -10.57
C ASP A 58 32.54 20.28 -9.05
N GLY A 59 32.05 19.21 -8.40
CA GLY A 59 32.21 18.94 -6.97
C GLY A 59 31.58 19.99 -6.05
N GLN A 60 30.60 20.76 -6.55
CA GLN A 60 29.97 21.85 -5.78
C GLN A 60 28.76 21.41 -4.97
N ILE A 61 28.25 20.19 -5.16
CA ILE A 61 27.08 19.73 -4.41
C ILE A 61 27.48 19.38 -2.98
N VAL A 62 26.95 20.13 -2.02
CA VAL A 62 27.09 19.77 -0.60
C VAL A 62 26.19 18.57 -0.31
N LEU A 63 26.81 17.48 0.15
CA LEU A 63 26.11 16.27 0.56
C LEU A 63 25.07 16.60 1.65
N PRO A 64 23.77 16.28 1.46
CA PRO A 64 22.79 16.45 2.50
C PRO A 64 23.11 15.53 3.69
N ARG A 65 22.63 15.88 4.88
CA ARG A 65 22.77 14.99 6.02
C ARG A 65 21.84 13.80 5.86
N ARG A 66 22.32 12.60 6.19
CA ARG A 66 21.42 11.46 6.46
C ARG A 66 20.43 11.88 7.56
N GLY A 67 19.13 11.69 7.31
CA GLY A 67 18.09 12.20 8.22
C GLY A 67 17.41 13.47 7.73
N ALA A 68 17.96 14.17 6.75
CA ALA A 68 17.31 15.34 6.17
C ALA A 68 15.98 14.96 5.54
N VAL A 69 14.96 15.79 5.76
CA VAL A 69 13.62 15.61 5.20
C VAL A 69 13.49 16.41 3.90
N ILE A 70 13.13 15.72 2.83
CA ILE A 70 12.87 16.24 1.49
C ILE A 70 11.36 16.28 1.28
N HIS A 71 10.81 17.46 0.96
CA HIS A 71 9.45 17.58 0.45
C HIS A 71 9.50 17.67 -1.07
N LEU A 72 8.71 16.84 -1.73
CA LEU A 72 8.62 16.79 -3.17
C LEU A 72 7.22 17.20 -3.63
N ALA A 73 7.16 18.06 -4.65
CA ALA A 73 5.98 18.23 -5.48
C ALA A 73 6.35 18.03 -6.96
N LEU A 74 5.45 17.41 -7.72
CA LEU A 74 5.66 17.07 -9.13
C LEU A 74 4.47 17.54 -9.99
N GLY A 75 4.73 17.90 -11.24
CA GLY A 75 3.69 18.27 -12.18
C GLY A 75 4.24 18.77 -13.52
N TRP A 76 3.43 19.56 -14.21
CA TRP A 76 3.78 20.18 -15.48
C TRP A 76 3.94 21.69 -15.30
N LYS A 77 4.91 22.28 -16.01
CA LYS A 77 5.14 23.73 -15.99
C LYS A 77 3.87 24.47 -16.40
N GLY A 78 3.51 25.52 -15.64
CA GLY A 78 2.28 26.29 -15.87
C GLY A 78 1.02 25.69 -15.24
N GLN A 79 1.11 24.55 -14.55
CA GLN A 79 0.03 23.96 -13.76
C GLN A 79 0.42 23.91 -12.28
N PRO A 80 -0.56 23.83 -11.35
CA PRO A 80 -0.27 23.54 -9.95
C PRO A 80 0.49 22.21 -9.80
N LEU A 81 1.57 22.23 -9.02
CA LEU A 81 2.31 21.02 -8.68
C LEU A 81 1.53 20.19 -7.65
N PHE A 82 1.59 18.87 -7.78
CA PHE A 82 0.99 17.95 -6.83
C PHE A 82 2.00 17.61 -5.73
N PRO A 83 1.69 17.90 -4.46
CA PRO A 83 2.52 17.46 -3.34
C PRO A 83 2.56 15.94 -3.29
N LYS A 84 3.77 15.38 -3.27
CA LYS A 84 4.03 13.93 -3.18
C LYS A 84 4.43 13.48 -1.78
N GLY A 85 4.55 14.43 -0.85
CA GLY A 85 4.81 14.17 0.56
C GLY A 85 6.27 14.41 0.96
N ALA A 86 6.60 13.91 2.14
CA ALA A 86 7.91 14.05 2.76
C ALA A 86 8.68 12.72 2.74
N PHE A 87 9.98 12.79 2.42
CA PHE A 87 10.89 11.64 2.31
C PHE A 87 12.15 11.93 3.13
N THR A 88 12.63 10.95 3.89
CA THR A 88 13.81 11.11 4.74
C THR A 88 15.02 10.47 4.05
N VAL A 89 16.10 11.24 3.87
CA VAL A 89 17.34 10.76 3.21
C VAL A 89 17.97 9.65 4.04
N ASP A 90 18.10 8.45 3.48
CA ASP A 90 18.68 7.28 4.12
C ASP A 90 20.02 6.84 3.53
N GLU A 91 20.22 7.07 2.24
CA GLU A 91 21.42 6.67 1.49
C GLU A 91 21.89 7.80 0.56
N ILE A 92 23.21 7.93 0.46
CA ILE A 92 23.90 8.89 -0.39
C ILE A 92 25.04 8.13 -1.04
N GLU A 93 25.03 8.08 -2.37
CA GLU A 93 26.05 7.41 -3.16
C GLU A 93 26.70 8.44 -4.09
N HIS A 94 28.02 8.43 -4.17
CA HIS A 94 28.77 9.23 -5.14
C HIS A 94 29.60 8.29 -6.02
N SER A 95 29.39 8.35 -7.33
CA SER A 95 30.13 7.55 -8.32
C SER A 95 31.04 8.46 -9.16
N GLY A 96 32.15 7.92 -9.65
CA GLY A 96 33.08 8.68 -10.50
C GLY A 96 32.79 8.59 -12.00
N ALA A 97 33.34 9.55 -12.76
CA ALA A 97 33.42 9.62 -14.23
C ALA A 97 32.24 9.03 -15.06
N PRO A 98 31.24 9.85 -15.42
CA PRO A 98 31.05 11.22 -14.93
C PRO A 98 30.69 11.21 -13.44
N ASP A 99 31.09 12.25 -12.72
CA ASP A 99 30.86 12.33 -11.28
C ASP A 99 29.37 12.57 -11.02
N ARG A 100 28.73 11.67 -10.26
CA ARG A 100 27.29 11.68 -10.01
C ARG A 100 27.01 11.48 -8.54
N LEU A 101 26.03 12.24 -8.05
CA LEU A 101 25.50 12.09 -6.71
C LEU A 101 24.08 11.50 -6.76
N THR A 102 23.89 10.35 -6.14
CA THR A 102 22.57 9.73 -5.96
C THR A 102 22.12 9.89 -4.51
N ILE A 103 20.98 10.56 -4.32
CA ILE A 103 20.33 10.72 -3.02
C ILE A 103 19.10 9.81 -2.99
N ARG A 104 19.11 8.87 -2.03
CA ARG A 104 17.96 8.01 -1.74
C ARG A 104 17.23 8.48 -0.50
N ALA A 105 15.92 8.59 -0.61
CA ALA A 105 15.05 8.97 0.49
C ALA A 105 13.79 8.10 0.53
N ARG A 106 13.25 7.87 1.73
CA ARG A 106 12.06 7.02 1.94
C ARG A 106 10.98 7.73 2.75
N SER A 107 9.72 7.46 2.45
CA SER A 107 8.53 8.06 3.11
C SER A 107 8.39 7.69 4.59
N ALA A 108 8.94 6.55 4.99
CA ALA A 108 9.04 6.13 6.38
C ALA A 108 10.51 6.12 6.79
N ASP A 109 10.85 6.81 7.89
CA ASP A 109 12.17 6.63 8.49
C ASP A 109 12.23 5.29 9.22
N PHE A 110 12.57 4.26 8.45
CA PHE A 110 12.80 2.91 8.96
C PHE A 110 14.07 2.79 9.81
N ARG A 111 14.89 3.85 9.94
CA ARG A 111 16.16 3.79 10.68
C ARG A 111 15.99 4.01 12.18
N GLU A 112 14.87 4.58 12.63
CA GLU A 112 14.65 4.81 14.05
C GLU A 112 14.03 3.58 14.75
N THR A 113 12.76 3.68 15.10
CA THR A 113 12.12 2.94 16.19
C THR A 113 11.15 1.87 15.69
N LEU A 114 10.60 2.02 14.47
CA LEU A 114 9.67 1.06 13.87
C LEU A 114 10.29 -0.31 13.62
N ASN A 115 11.60 -0.35 13.36
CA ASN A 115 12.38 -1.57 13.16
C ASN A 115 13.01 -2.14 14.45
N THR A 116 12.92 -1.41 15.57
CA THR A 116 13.38 -1.93 16.86
C THR A 116 12.50 -3.12 17.26
N ARG A 117 13.12 -4.26 17.52
CA ARG A 117 12.42 -5.47 17.99
C ARG A 117 11.91 -5.27 19.40
N ARG A 118 10.71 -5.78 19.67
CA ARG A 118 10.04 -5.63 20.96
C ARG A 118 9.36 -6.91 21.38
N GLU A 119 9.09 -6.97 22.67
CA GLU A 119 8.25 -7.99 23.29
C GLU A 119 7.04 -7.33 23.94
N LYS A 120 5.85 -7.71 23.49
CA LYS A 120 4.59 -7.26 24.07
C LYS A 120 3.47 -8.25 23.75
N SER A 121 2.68 -8.57 24.77
CA SER A 121 1.43 -9.32 24.61
C SER A 121 0.26 -8.37 24.46
N TRP A 122 -0.54 -8.58 23.42
CA TRP A 122 -1.81 -7.88 23.21
C TRP A 122 -2.93 -8.86 23.57
N HIS A 123 -3.80 -8.49 24.50
CA HIS A 123 -4.87 -9.36 24.98
C HIS A 123 -6.16 -8.57 25.19
N GLN A 124 -7.30 -9.14 24.77
CA GLN A 124 -8.63 -8.53 24.93
C GLN A 124 -8.68 -7.05 24.53
N THR A 125 -8.09 -6.73 23.38
CA THR A 125 -8.00 -5.38 22.84
C THR A 125 -8.64 -5.33 21.46
N THR A 126 -8.58 -4.19 20.77
CA THR A 126 -9.04 -4.04 19.39
C THR A 126 -7.87 -3.76 18.45
N VAL A 127 -8.05 -4.07 17.17
CA VAL A 127 -7.08 -3.68 16.13
C VAL A 127 -6.85 -2.16 16.15
N GLY A 128 -7.91 -1.37 16.35
CA GLY A 128 -7.79 0.09 16.45
C GLY A 128 -6.93 0.56 17.62
N GLU A 129 -7.08 -0.03 18.81
CA GLU A 129 -6.26 0.29 19.98
C GLU A 129 -4.78 -0.03 19.77
N VAL A 130 -4.51 -1.21 19.21
CA VAL A 130 -3.14 -1.65 18.89
C VAL A 130 -2.45 -0.69 17.93
N VAL A 131 -3.12 -0.33 16.83
CA VAL A 131 -2.57 0.59 15.82
C VAL A 131 -2.38 1.99 16.40
N LYS A 132 -3.32 2.48 17.22
CA LYS A 132 -3.20 3.79 17.89
C LYS A 132 -2.01 3.85 18.84
N GLU A 133 -1.79 2.81 19.63
CA GLU A 133 -0.67 2.79 20.56
C GLU A 133 0.67 2.75 19.83
N ILE A 134 0.78 1.95 18.75
CA ILE A 134 2.00 1.91 17.93
C ILE A 134 2.23 3.27 17.26
N ALA A 135 1.21 3.90 16.70
CA ALA A 135 1.35 5.21 16.08
C ALA A 135 1.82 6.28 17.08
N ALA A 136 1.22 6.33 18.28
CA ALA A 136 1.60 7.27 19.33
C ALA A 136 3.07 7.12 19.74
N ARG A 137 3.58 5.88 19.82
CA ARG A 137 4.98 5.59 20.12
C ARG A 137 5.96 6.19 19.11
N HIS A 138 5.54 6.28 17.85
CA HIS A 138 6.35 6.77 16.73
C HIS A 138 5.99 8.19 16.32
N ASN A 139 5.20 8.90 17.14
CA ASN A 139 4.70 10.25 16.85
C ASN A 139 3.97 10.36 15.49
N LEU A 140 3.31 9.28 15.08
CA LEU A 140 2.54 9.20 13.84
C LEU A 140 1.07 9.50 14.12
N LYS A 141 0.43 10.22 13.19
CA LYS A 141 -1.03 10.41 13.19
C LYS A 141 -1.71 9.15 12.68
N VAL A 142 -2.85 8.80 13.26
CA VAL A 142 -3.54 7.55 12.91
C VAL A 142 -4.60 7.80 11.84
N ALA A 143 -4.53 7.05 10.74
CA ALA A 143 -5.54 7.03 9.69
C ALA A 143 -6.14 5.61 9.59
N LEU A 144 -7.13 5.32 10.45
CA LEU A 144 -7.78 4.01 10.57
C LEU A 144 -9.09 3.94 9.78
N GLY A 145 -9.29 2.86 9.03
CA GLY A 145 -10.59 2.51 8.47
C GLY A 145 -11.60 2.14 9.57
N LYS A 146 -12.84 2.64 9.46
CA LYS A 146 -13.92 2.35 10.43
C LYS A 146 -14.16 0.84 10.58
N ASP A 147 -14.12 0.10 9.49
CA ASP A 147 -14.41 -1.34 9.43
C ASP A 147 -13.40 -2.20 10.22
N LEU A 148 -12.23 -1.65 10.54
CA LEU A 148 -11.14 -2.33 11.24
C LEU A 148 -11.00 -1.87 12.69
N THR A 149 -11.57 -0.72 13.06
CA THR A 149 -11.31 -0.10 14.37
C THR A 149 -11.81 -0.97 15.52
N ASP A 150 -13.04 -1.49 15.41
CA ASP A 150 -13.71 -2.26 16.48
C ASP A 150 -13.49 -3.77 16.38
N LYS A 151 -12.59 -4.22 15.48
CA LYS A 151 -12.32 -5.65 15.33
C LYS A 151 -11.56 -6.16 16.55
N ALA A 152 -12.21 -7.07 17.28
CA ALA A 152 -11.67 -7.66 18.49
C ALA A 152 -10.41 -8.50 18.20
N LEU A 153 -9.36 -8.24 18.97
CA LEU A 153 -8.12 -8.99 19.03
C LEU A 153 -8.08 -9.76 20.34
N ASP A 154 -8.42 -11.05 20.29
CA ASP A 154 -8.47 -11.94 21.46
C ASP A 154 -7.10 -12.03 22.15
N HIS A 155 -6.08 -12.47 21.39
CA HIS A 155 -4.71 -12.48 21.84
C HIS A 155 -3.74 -12.52 20.66
N LEU A 156 -2.67 -11.72 20.73
CA LEU A 156 -1.57 -11.76 19.78
C LEU A 156 -0.29 -11.27 20.44
N ASP A 157 0.77 -12.05 20.33
CA ASP A 157 2.08 -11.65 20.83
C ASP A 157 2.94 -11.01 19.73
N GLN A 158 3.61 -9.93 20.11
CA GLN A 158 4.76 -9.36 19.45
C GLN A 158 5.98 -9.92 20.18
N THR A 159 6.64 -10.94 19.63
CA THR A 159 7.75 -11.64 20.30
C THR A 159 9.02 -11.43 19.50
N ASN A 160 9.95 -10.63 20.04
CA ASN A 160 11.17 -10.22 19.36
C ASN A 160 10.92 -9.73 17.91
N GLU A 161 9.81 -8.99 17.74
CA GLU A 161 9.30 -8.55 16.45
C GLU A 161 9.21 -7.02 16.47
N SER A 162 9.56 -6.39 15.35
CA SER A 162 9.48 -4.93 15.23
C SER A 162 8.02 -4.47 15.09
N ASP A 163 7.73 -3.22 15.46
CA ASP A 163 6.38 -2.66 15.29
C ASP A 163 5.95 -2.68 13.82
N ALA A 164 6.89 -2.44 12.91
CA ALA A 164 6.70 -2.58 11.47
C ALA A 164 6.23 -4.00 11.08
N SER A 165 7.00 -5.02 11.47
CA SER A 165 6.69 -6.41 11.13
C SER A 165 5.38 -6.86 11.77
N PHE A 166 5.12 -6.42 13.00
CA PHE A 166 3.88 -6.71 13.72
C PHE A 166 2.66 -6.05 13.05
N LEU A 167 2.76 -4.79 12.62
CA LEU A 167 1.71 -4.12 11.85
C LEU A 167 1.43 -4.82 10.53
N MET A 168 2.46 -5.27 9.80
CA MET A 168 2.26 -6.06 8.56
C MET A 168 1.55 -7.38 8.85
N LYS A 169 1.95 -8.07 9.92
CA LYS A 169 1.35 -9.34 10.35
C LYS A 169 -0.12 -9.13 10.70
N LEU A 170 -0.43 -8.06 11.44
CA LEU A 170 -1.78 -7.67 11.80
C LEU A 170 -2.59 -7.30 10.56
N ALA A 171 -2.05 -6.48 9.67
CA ALA A 171 -2.71 -6.05 8.43
C ALA A 171 -3.10 -7.27 7.57
N ARG A 172 -2.17 -8.21 7.39
CA ARG A 172 -2.42 -9.47 6.66
C ARG A 172 -3.52 -10.33 7.29
N GLN A 173 -3.60 -10.38 8.62
CA GLN A 173 -4.64 -11.15 9.33
C GLN A 173 -6.04 -10.55 9.17
N TYR A 174 -6.14 -9.23 8.95
CA TYR A 174 -7.41 -8.51 8.87
C TYR A 174 -7.74 -7.98 7.45
N GLY A 175 -6.99 -8.41 6.43
CA GLY A 175 -7.21 -7.95 5.04
C GLY A 175 -6.95 -6.46 4.83
N ALA A 176 -6.06 -5.91 5.65
CA ALA A 176 -5.71 -4.51 5.65
C ALA A 176 -4.33 -4.28 5.04
N ILE A 177 -4.07 -3.01 4.75
CA ILE A 177 -2.77 -2.45 4.43
C ILE A 177 -2.36 -1.57 5.60
N ALA A 178 -1.12 -1.75 6.05
CA ALA A 178 -0.45 -0.80 6.92
C ALA A 178 0.60 -0.04 6.09
N SER A 179 0.57 1.29 6.09
CA SER A 179 1.58 2.11 5.42
C SER A 179 1.84 3.39 6.22
N VAL A 180 3.04 3.97 6.08
CA VAL A 180 3.37 5.27 6.66
C VAL A 180 3.54 6.26 5.53
N LYS A 181 2.67 7.27 5.45
CA LYS A 181 2.72 8.32 4.43
C LYS A 181 2.49 9.68 5.07
N ASP A 182 3.41 10.62 4.83
CA ASP A 182 3.31 12.02 5.29
C ASP A 182 3.06 12.14 6.82
N GLY A 183 3.78 11.35 7.62
CA GLY A 183 3.62 11.32 9.08
C GLY A 183 2.31 10.69 9.57
N ASN A 184 1.53 10.06 8.69
CA ASN A 184 0.33 9.30 9.04
C ASN A 184 0.62 7.80 8.92
N LEU A 185 0.22 7.03 9.94
CA LEU A 185 0.09 5.58 9.88
C LEU A 185 -1.30 5.23 9.34
N LEU A 186 -1.37 4.83 8.08
CA LEU A 186 -2.58 4.36 7.43
C LEU A 186 -2.77 2.89 7.74
N PHE A 187 -3.96 2.53 8.22
CA PHE A 187 -4.38 1.15 8.42
C PHE A 187 -5.80 0.98 7.88
N ILE A 188 -5.90 0.58 6.62
CA ILE A 188 -7.15 0.58 5.83
C ILE A 188 -7.34 -0.77 5.13
N ARG A 189 -8.59 -1.11 4.79
CA ARG A 189 -8.86 -2.36 4.06
C ARG A 189 -8.31 -2.28 2.65
N GLN A 190 -7.62 -3.34 2.21
CA GLN A 190 -7.01 -3.42 0.89
C GLN A 190 -8.06 -3.43 -0.22
N GLY A 191 -7.81 -2.65 -1.29
CA GLY A 191 -8.54 -2.75 -2.56
C GLY A 191 -9.98 -2.24 -2.51
N GLN A 192 -10.37 -1.52 -1.45
CA GLN A 192 -11.74 -0.97 -1.33
C GLN A 192 -11.95 0.32 -2.13
N GLY A 193 -10.87 0.95 -2.61
CA GLY A 193 -10.95 2.25 -3.28
C GLY A 193 -11.55 3.32 -2.37
N ARG A 194 -11.26 3.30 -1.07
CA ARG A 194 -11.78 4.24 -0.06
C ARG A 194 -10.66 4.81 0.78
N THR A 195 -10.81 6.07 1.18
CA THR A 195 -9.93 6.71 2.17
C THR A 195 -10.10 6.09 3.55
N ALA A 196 -9.18 6.37 4.48
CA ALA A 196 -9.33 6.00 5.89
C ALA A 196 -10.64 6.52 6.54
N SER A 197 -11.13 7.69 6.09
CA SER A 197 -12.42 8.23 6.55
C SER A 197 -13.65 7.53 5.94
N GLY A 198 -13.44 6.59 5.01
CA GLY A 198 -14.49 5.83 4.32
C GLY A 198 -15.05 6.52 3.07
N LYS A 199 -14.45 7.64 2.63
CA LYS A 199 -14.89 8.32 1.41
C LYS A 199 -14.38 7.55 0.18
N PRO A 200 -15.20 7.38 -0.88
CA PRO A 200 -14.72 6.74 -2.11
C PRO A 200 -13.61 7.58 -2.75
N LEU A 201 -12.58 6.90 -3.24
CA LEU A 201 -11.53 7.48 -4.07
C LEU A 201 -12.09 7.73 -5.47
N PRO A 202 -11.65 8.80 -6.16
CA PRO A 202 -12.08 9.06 -7.53
C PRO A 202 -11.59 7.94 -8.45
N VAL A 203 -12.50 7.44 -9.29
CA VAL A 203 -12.18 6.44 -10.32
C VAL A 203 -11.57 7.16 -11.52
N ILE A 204 -10.40 6.71 -11.95
CA ILE A 204 -9.70 7.31 -13.10
C ILE A 204 -9.86 6.44 -14.32
N THR A 205 -10.20 7.05 -15.44
CA THR A 205 -10.30 6.36 -16.73
C THR A 205 -9.02 6.56 -17.53
N ILE A 206 -8.34 5.46 -17.88
CA ILE A 206 -7.16 5.45 -18.74
C ILE A 206 -7.50 4.81 -20.07
N THR A 207 -7.34 5.57 -21.15
CA THR A 207 -7.58 5.05 -22.50
C THR A 207 -6.30 4.49 -23.10
N ARG A 208 -6.42 3.58 -24.07
CA ARG A 208 -5.28 3.03 -24.80
C ARG A 208 -4.37 4.09 -25.44
N LYS A 209 -4.90 5.27 -25.76
CA LYS A 209 -4.13 6.38 -26.36
C LYS A 209 -3.25 7.13 -25.34
N ALA A 210 -3.45 6.90 -24.04
CA ALA A 210 -2.73 7.61 -22.98
C ALA A 210 -1.33 7.03 -22.68
N GLY A 211 -0.97 5.88 -23.26
CA GLY A 211 0.27 5.18 -22.95
C GLY A 211 0.84 4.38 -24.11
N ASP A 212 2.14 4.12 -24.02
CA ASP A 212 2.94 3.50 -25.09
C ASP A 212 3.07 1.99 -24.90
N GLY A 213 3.29 1.55 -23.65
CA GLY A 213 3.53 0.14 -23.29
C GLY A 213 2.47 -0.40 -22.34
N HIS A 214 2.09 -1.67 -22.51
CA HIS A 214 1.25 -2.38 -21.55
C HIS A 214 1.66 -3.86 -21.45
N ARG A 215 1.47 -4.45 -20.27
CA ARG A 215 1.60 -5.89 -20.05
C ARG A 215 0.41 -6.37 -19.25
N PHE A 216 -0.30 -7.34 -19.79
CA PHE A 216 -1.35 -8.07 -19.08
C PHE A 216 -0.86 -9.49 -18.86
N THR A 217 -1.07 -10.01 -17.66
CA THR A 217 -0.79 -11.41 -17.33
C THR A 217 -1.98 -11.96 -16.58
N LEU A 218 -2.48 -13.08 -17.07
CA LEU A 218 -3.47 -13.92 -16.41
C LEU A 218 -2.74 -15.22 -16.10
N ALA A 219 -2.51 -15.51 -14.83
CA ALA A 219 -1.72 -16.65 -14.40
C ALA A 219 -2.59 -17.66 -13.65
N ASP A 220 -2.61 -18.90 -14.14
CA ASP A 220 -3.26 -20.04 -13.46
C ASP A 220 -2.35 -20.70 -12.40
N ARG A 221 -1.11 -20.19 -12.21
CA ARG A 221 -0.19 -20.74 -11.19
C ARG A 221 -0.76 -20.43 -9.81
N GLY A 222 -1.31 -21.46 -9.17
CA GLY A 222 -2.06 -21.31 -7.93
C GLY A 222 -3.56 -21.13 -8.14
N ALA A 223 -4.12 -21.70 -9.22
CA ALA A 223 -5.54 -21.95 -9.43
C ALA A 223 -6.11 -22.90 -8.38
N TYR A 224 -5.93 -22.51 -7.12
CA TYR A 224 -6.64 -23.09 -6.02
C TYR A 224 -8.09 -22.70 -6.18
N THR A 225 -8.96 -23.68 -6.05
CA THR A 225 -10.40 -23.48 -6.08
C THR A 225 -10.94 -23.19 -4.68
N GLY A 226 -10.11 -23.38 -3.64
CA GLY A 226 -10.41 -22.96 -2.28
C GLY A 226 -9.20 -22.88 -1.35
N VAL A 227 -9.41 -22.45 -0.11
CA VAL A 227 -8.41 -22.43 0.97
C VAL A 227 -8.96 -23.11 2.21
N ILE A 228 -8.21 -24.04 2.80
CA ILE A 228 -8.51 -24.66 4.08
C ILE A 228 -7.63 -24.08 5.18
N ALA A 229 -8.24 -23.73 6.32
CA ALA A 229 -7.54 -23.41 7.55
C ALA A 229 -8.05 -24.28 8.70
N SER A 230 -7.13 -24.89 9.44
CA SER A 230 -7.44 -25.75 10.58
C SER A 230 -7.38 -24.99 11.90
N TRP A 231 -8.24 -25.32 12.86
CA TRP A 231 -8.14 -24.83 14.23
C TRP A 231 -8.15 -25.96 15.26
N LEU A 232 -7.53 -25.69 16.41
CA LEU A 232 -7.51 -26.56 17.58
C LEU A 232 -7.70 -25.71 18.84
N HIS A 233 -8.77 -25.98 19.58
CA HIS A 233 -9.01 -25.41 20.90
C HIS A 233 -8.11 -26.12 21.93
N THR A 234 -7.05 -25.45 22.37
CA THR A 234 -6.17 -25.93 23.47
C THR A 234 -6.77 -25.70 24.85
N ARG A 235 -7.83 -24.90 24.96
CA ARG A 235 -8.64 -24.68 26.17
C ARG A 235 -10.07 -25.11 25.89
N GLU A 236 -10.75 -25.76 26.84
CA GLU A 236 -12.16 -26.11 26.63
C GLU A 236 -12.98 -24.85 26.31
N PRO A 237 -13.77 -24.84 25.22
CA PRO A 237 -14.58 -23.69 24.89
C PRO A 237 -15.49 -23.41 26.09
N ARG A 238 -15.37 -22.22 26.70
CA ARG A 238 -16.24 -21.82 27.81
C ARG A 238 -17.67 -21.94 27.31
N LYS A 239 -18.45 -22.86 27.90
CA LYS A 239 -19.90 -22.89 27.75
C LYS A 239 -20.38 -21.48 28.08
N LYS A 240 -21.00 -20.77 27.13
CA LYS A 240 -21.69 -19.52 27.45
C LYS A 240 -22.69 -19.85 28.56
N GLU A 241 -22.46 -19.33 29.76
CA GLU A 241 -23.43 -19.46 30.83
C GLU A 241 -24.74 -18.83 30.35
N THR A 242 -25.75 -19.67 30.21
CA THR A 242 -27.12 -19.23 30.00
C THR A 242 -27.56 -18.59 31.31
N THR A 243 -27.41 -17.27 31.40
CA THR A 243 -28.05 -16.48 32.46
C THR A 243 -29.56 -16.68 32.32
N SER A 244 -30.13 -17.52 33.18
CA SER A 244 -31.56 -17.78 33.25
C SER A 244 -32.27 -16.59 33.88
N VAL A 245 -32.49 -15.54 33.10
CA VAL A 245 -33.45 -14.51 33.48
C VAL A 245 -34.85 -15.10 33.32
N LYS A 246 -35.48 -15.49 34.42
CA LYS A 246 -36.91 -15.84 34.48
C LYS A 246 -37.75 -14.62 34.08
N ARG A 247 -38.00 -14.44 32.78
CA ARG A 247 -39.15 -13.66 32.31
C ARG A 247 -39.79 -14.31 31.08
N ARG A 248 -41.07 -14.62 31.26
CA ARG A 248 -41.97 -15.38 30.41
C ARG A 248 -42.23 -14.65 29.08
N ARG A 249 -41.54 -15.02 28.00
CA ARG A 249 -42.03 -14.94 26.61
C ARG A 249 -41.14 -15.77 25.69
N LYS A 250 -41.72 -16.81 25.08
CA LYS A 250 -41.07 -17.71 24.12
C LYS A 250 -40.71 -16.94 22.83
N LYS A 251 -39.42 -16.73 22.59
CA LYS A 251 -38.83 -16.79 21.24
C LYS A 251 -37.92 -18.01 21.24
N ALA A 252 -38.14 -18.94 20.32
CA ALA A 252 -37.28 -20.09 20.13
C ALA A 252 -35.96 -19.61 19.55
N THR A 253 -34.98 -19.33 20.40
CA THR A 253 -33.57 -19.28 20.01
C THR A 253 -33.08 -20.72 19.90
N THR A 254 -32.75 -21.14 18.69
CA THR A 254 -32.00 -22.36 18.40
C THR A 254 -30.76 -22.40 19.31
N PRO A 255 -30.51 -23.48 20.06
CA PRO A 255 -29.31 -23.60 20.87
C PRO A 255 -28.09 -23.56 19.93
N LYS A 256 -27.18 -22.60 20.13
CA LYS A 256 -25.86 -22.62 19.47
C LYS A 256 -25.16 -23.90 19.91
N GLU A 257 -24.98 -24.84 18.98
CA GLU A 257 -24.16 -26.02 19.21
C GLU A 257 -22.78 -25.58 19.75
N PRO A 258 -22.22 -26.32 20.72
CA PRO A 258 -20.89 -26.03 21.23
C PRO A 258 -19.87 -26.12 20.07
N GLU A 259 -19.03 -25.09 19.94
CA GLU A 259 -17.97 -25.10 18.93
C GLU A 259 -17.09 -26.35 19.09
N ALA A 260 -16.88 -27.07 17.99
CA ALA A 260 -16.07 -28.29 17.97
C ALA A 260 -14.63 -28.00 18.40
N LYS A 261 -14.04 -28.87 19.24
CA LYS A 261 -12.68 -28.74 19.79
C LYS A 261 -11.59 -28.62 18.70
N GLN A 262 -11.83 -29.18 17.51
CA GLN A 262 -10.98 -29.03 16.34
C GLN A 262 -11.82 -29.10 15.08
N GLY A 263 -11.33 -28.54 13.98
CA GLY A 263 -11.97 -28.63 12.68
C GLY A 263 -11.22 -27.87 11.60
N ASP A 264 -11.70 -28.02 10.37
CA ASP A 264 -11.19 -27.37 9.18
C ASP A 264 -12.27 -26.44 8.61
N TYR A 265 -11.85 -25.27 8.14
CA TYR A 265 -12.71 -24.31 7.47
C TYR A 265 -12.24 -24.16 6.02
N LEU A 266 -13.11 -24.48 5.06
CA LEU A 266 -12.90 -24.28 3.64
C LEU A 266 -13.65 -23.03 3.17
N VAL A 267 -12.97 -22.20 2.39
CA VAL A 267 -13.59 -21.17 1.53
C VAL A 267 -13.30 -21.52 0.07
N GLY A 268 -14.28 -21.38 -0.82
CA GLY A 268 -14.20 -21.83 -2.21
C GLY A 268 -14.74 -23.25 -2.41
N THR A 269 -14.25 -23.96 -3.44
CA THR A 269 -14.57 -25.36 -3.72
C THR A 269 -13.45 -26.29 -3.28
N ASP A 270 -13.75 -27.58 -3.15
CA ASP A 270 -12.89 -28.62 -2.62
C ASP A 270 -12.01 -29.33 -3.68
N GLU A 271 -11.99 -28.84 -4.93
CA GLU A 271 -11.26 -29.49 -6.03
C GLU A 271 -9.73 -29.40 -5.88
N ASN A 272 -9.18 -28.18 -5.84
CA ASN A 272 -7.75 -27.91 -5.66
C ASN A 272 -7.56 -26.89 -4.53
N VAL A 273 -7.36 -27.37 -3.31
CA VAL A 273 -7.39 -26.51 -2.13
C VAL A 273 -6.00 -26.17 -1.63
N LEU A 274 -5.77 -24.89 -1.32
CA LEU A 274 -4.59 -24.47 -0.56
C LEU A 274 -4.83 -24.74 0.93
N VAL A 275 -4.11 -25.69 1.50
CA VAL A 275 -4.14 -25.95 2.94
C VAL A 275 -3.15 -25.03 3.65
N LEU A 276 -3.63 -24.22 4.60
CA LEU A 276 -2.75 -23.39 5.42
C LEU A 276 -2.03 -24.28 6.44
N ASN A 277 -0.70 -24.31 6.38
CA ASN A 277 0.14 -25.11 7.29
C ASN A 277 0.02 -24.74 8.78
N ARG A 278 -0.62 -23.60 9.10
CA ARG A 278 -0.77 -23.11 10.47
C ARG A 278 -2.10 -23.55 11.06
N THR A 279 -2.05 -24.19 12.22
CA THR A 279 -3.22 -24.43 13.07
C THR A 279 -3.53 -23.17 13.90
N TYR A 280 -4.78 -22.73 13.88
CA TYR A 280 -5.25 -21.55 14.63
C TYR A 280 -5.85 -21.94 15.99
N ALA A 281 -5.82 -21.01 16.94
CA ALA A 281 -6.27 -21.27 18.31
C ALA A 281 -7.80 -21.38 18.45
N ASN A 282 -8.55 -20.82 17.50
CA ASN A 282 -10.02 -20.85 17.49
C ASN A 282 -10.53 -20.82 16.04
N ARG A 283 -11.79 -21.21 15.87
CA ARG A 283 -12.47 -21.24 14.56
C ARG A 283 -12.49 -19.89 13.85
N SER A 284 -12.79 -18.81 14.58
CA SER A 284 -12.91 -17.46 14.00
C SER A 284 -11.60 -16.99 13.34
N ASN A 285 -10.45 -17.31 13.95
CA ASN A 285 -9.14 -16.98 13.42
C ASN A 285 -8.80 -17.82 12.17
N ALA A 286 -9.14 -19.11 12.16
CA ALA A 286 -8.97 -19.97 10.99
C ALA A 286 -9.83 -19.50 9.82
N GLU A 287 -11.11 -19.25 10.06
CA GLU A 287 -12.05 -18.75 9.06
C GLU A 287 -11.56 -17.44 8.43
N ARG A 288 -11.14 -16.48 9.27
CA ARG A 288 -10.61 -15.21 8.79
C ARG A 288 -9.35 -15.43 7.95
N ALA A 289 -8.42 -16.26 8.42
CA ALA A 289 -7.20 -16.52 7.69
C ALA A 289 -7.46 -17.17 6.33
N ALA A 290 -8.37 -18.14 6.26
CA ALA A 290 -8.78 -18.77 5.01
C ALA A 290 -9.40 -17.74 4.05
N LYS A 291 -10.38 -16.95 4.53
CA LYS A 291 -11.03 -15.88 3.74
C LYS A 291 -10.00 -14.87 3.20
N MET A 292 -9.08 -14.38 4.03
CA MET A 292 -8.07 -13.40 3.61
C MET A 292 -7.06 -13.98 2.62
N GLN A 293 -6.67 -15.25 2.78
CA GLN A 293 -5.80 -15.92 1.83
C GLN A 293 -6.51 -16.16 0.50
N TRP A 294 -7.79 -16.52 0.54
CA TRP A 294 -8.62 -16.68 -0.65
C TRP A 294 -8.76 -15.39 -1.43
N GLU A 295 -9.11 -14.29 -0.75
CA GLU A 295 -9.16 -12.97 -1.37
C GLU A 295 -7.80 -12.59 -2.00
N ARG A 296 -6.68 -12.87 -1.33
CA ARG A 296 -5.34 -12.60 -1.87
C ARG A 296 -5.04 -13.41 -3.13
N LEU A 297 -5.40 -14.70 -3.15
CA LEU A 297 -5.21 -15.56 -4.33
C LEU A 297 -6.00 -15.00 -5.50
N GLN A 298 -7.27 -14.67 -5.29
CA GLN A 298 -8.14 -14.12 -6.32
C GLN A 298 -7.60 -12.79 -6.89
N ARG A 299 -7.01 -11.91 -6.05
CA ARG A 299 -6.42 -10.63 -6.53
C ARG A 299 -5.19 -10.86 -7.40
N GLY A 300 -4.42 -11.90 -7.11
CA GLY A 300 -3.21 -12.25 -7.85
C GLY A 300 -3.43 -12.99 -9.17
N VAL A 301 -4.67 -13.35 -9.52
CA VAL A 301 -5.00 -14.10 -10.75
C VAL A 301 -4.66 -13.28 -12.01
N ALA A 302 -4.90 -11.97 -11.96
CA ALA A 302 -4.62 -11.07 -13.06
C ALA A 302 -3.82 -9.85 -12.60
N SER A 303 -2.75 -9.56 -13.34
CA SER A 303 -1.93 -8.36 -13.16
C SER A 303 -1.91 -7.57 -14.47
N PHE A 304 -1.99 -6.25 -14.36
CA PHE A 304 -1.90 -5.36 -15.50
C PHE A 304 -0.92 -4.23 -15.22
N SER A 305 -0.03 -3.92 -16.15
CA SER A 305 0.86 -2.76 -16.04
C SER A 305 0.79 -1.89 -17.27
N LEU A 306 0.93 -0.59 -17.05
CA LEU A 306 0.83 0.46 -18.05
C LEU A 306 1.98 1.45 -17.91
N GLN A 307 2.57 1.82 -19.05
CA GLN A 307 3.46 2.97 -19.17
C GLN A 307 2.70 4.10 -19.86
N LEU A 308 2.45 5.18 -19.13
CA LEU A 308 1.82 6.38 -19.68
C LEU A 308 2.86 7.21 -20.44
N ALA A 309 2.43 7.77 -21.57
CA ALA A 309 3.23 8.68 -22.38
C ALA A 309 3.42 10.03 -21.68
N GLU A 310 2.41 10.46 -20.92
CA GLU A 310 2.46 11.66 -20.09
C GLU A 310 2.38 11.31 -18.60
N GLY A 311 3.25 11.92 -17.82
CA GLY A 311 3.22 11.81 -16.37
C GLY A 311 1.93 12.37 -15.75
N ARG A 312 1.39 11.62 -14.79
CA ARG A 312 0.14 11.91 -14.09
C ARG A 312 0.39 11.98 -12.58
N ALA A 313 0.79 13.17 -12.11
CA ALA A 313 1.16 13.40 -10.71
C ALA A 313 -0.03 13.35 -9.74
N ASP A 314 -1.26 13.37 -10.25
CA ASP A 314 -2.51 13.23 -9.48
C ASP A 314 -2.80 11.79 -9.03
N LEU A 315 -2.07 10.80 -9.56
CA LEU A 315 -2.22 9.39 -9.21
C LEU A 315 -1.56 9.05 -7.87
N TYR A 316 -2.15 8.09 -7.16
CA TYR A 316 -1.62 7.48 -5.94
C TYR A 316 -2.10 6.02 -5.82
N THR A 317 -1.43 5.25 -4.97
CA THR A 317 -1.78 3.85 -4.70
C THR A 317 -3.18 3.71 -4.10
N GLU A 318 -3.82 2.55 -4.27
CA GLU A 318 -5.22 2.26 -3.88
C GLU A 318 -6.30 2.99 -4.71
N MET A 319 -5.94 3.86 -5.66
CA MET A 319 -6.93 4.44 -6.56
C MET A 319 -7.54 3.39 -7.49
N PRO A 320 -8.87 3.38 -7.66
CA PRO A 320 -9.52 2.56 -8.66
C PRO A 320 -9.30 3.13 -10.07
N VAL A 321 -8.95 2.26 -11.01
CA VAL A 321 -8.68 2.60 -12.40
C VAL A 321 -9.61 1.79 -13.30
N LYS A 322 -10.24 2.48 -14.25
CA LYS A 322 -10.95 1.87 -15.37
C LYS A 322 -10.11 2.05 -16.63
N VAL A 323 -9.97 0.99 -17.41
CA VAL A 323 -9.20 1.03 -18.65
C VAL A 323 -10.10 0.79 -19.84
N THR A 324 -9.79 1.44 -20.97
CA THR A 324 -10.61 1.33 -22.19
C THR A 324 -9.75 1.28 -23.44
N GLY A 325 -10.13 0.44 -24.41
CA GLY A 325 -9.41 0.26 -25.66
C GLY A 325 -8.34 -0.83 -25.60
N PHE A 326 -8.41 -1.72 -24.62
CA PHE A 326 -7.62 -2.95 -24.56
C PHE A 326 -8.50 -4.15 -24.91
N LYS A 327 -8.03 -5.37 -24.63
CA LYS A 327 -8.85 -6.57 -24.83
C LYS A 327 -10.01 -6.56 -23.84
N GLN A 328 -11.15 -7.13 -24.25
CA GLN A 328 -12.37 -7.12 -23.44
C GLN A 328 -12.18 -7.60 -21.98
N PRO A 329 -11.46 -8.70 -21.67
CA PRO A 329 -11.23 -9.10 -20.27
C PRO A 329 -10.44 -8.07 -19.44
N ILE A 330 -9.68 -7.18 -20.08
CA ILE A 330 -8.90 -6.12 -19.43
C ILE A 330 -9.80 -4.92 -19.16
N ASP A 331 -10.63 -4.54 -20.14
CA ASP A 331 -11.55 -3.39 -20.06
C ASP A 331 -12.72 -3.64 -19.09
N ASP A 332 -13.19 -4.90 -18.98
CA ASP A 332 -14.30 -5.30 -18.11
C ASP A 332 -13.87 -5.44 -16.63
N ALA A 333 -12.56 -5.60 -16.38
CA ALA A 333 -12.03 -5.74 -15.04
C ALA A 333 -11.94 -4.38 -14.31
N GLU A 334 -12.20 -4.40 -13.01
CA GLU A 334 -11.92 -3.27 -12.13
C GLU A 334 -10.48 -3.35 -11.63
N TRP A 335 -9.69 -2.29 -11.82
CA TRP A 335 -8.28 -2.28 -11.46
C TRP A 335 -8.03 -1.39 -10.24
N THR A 336 -7.03 -1.73 -9.43
CA THR A 336 -6.52 -0.90 -8.34
C THR A 336 -5.02 -0.72 -8.47
N ILE A 337 -4.53 0.53 -8.32
CA ILE A 337 -3.09 0.84 -8.35
C ILE A 337 -2.38 0.22 -7.15
N THR A 338 -1.40 -0.64 -7.42
CA THR A 338 -0.54 -1.26 -6.39
C THR A 338 0.80 -0.55 -6.29
N THR A 339 1.38 -0.20 -7.42
CA THR A 339 2.69 0.44 -7.54
C THR A 339 2.58 1.55 -8.57
N LEU A 340 3.20 2.70 -8.30
CA LEU A 340 3.21 3.83 -9.21
C LEU A 340 4.63 4.39 -9.26
N THR A 341 5.23 4.45 -10.45
CA THR A 341 6.56 5.03 -10.61
C THR A 341 6.47 6.27 -11.50
N HIS A 342 6.80 7.42 -10.92
CA HIS A 342 6.98 8.67 -11.63
C HIS A 342 8.46 8.84 -11.97
N SER A 343 8.76 9.13 -13.23
CA SER A 343 10.13 9.37 -13.68
C SER A 343 10.22 10.68 -14.44
N VAL A 344 11.19 11.50 -14.07
CA VAL A 344 11.56 12.75 -14.76
C VAL A 344 13.01 12.65 -15.21
N SER A 345 13.25 12.78 -16.51
CA SER A 345 14.60 12.86 -17.08
C SER A 345 14.64 13.78 -18.30
N PRO A 346 15.82 14.31 -18.69
CA PRO A 346 15.98 15.11 -19.90
C PRO A 346 15.53 14.39 -21.17
N ASP A 347 15.80 13.07 -21.25
CA ASP A 347 15.54 12.29 -22.46
C ASP A 347 14.07 11.90 -22.63
N ASN A 348 13.37 11.61 -21.53
CA ASN A 348 12.00 11.07 -21.56
C ASN A 348 10.94 12.05 -21.03
N GLY A 349 11.33 13.24 -20.55
CA GLY A 349 10.42 14.17 -19.89
C GLY A 349 9.83 13.59 -18.61
N PHE A 350 8.56 13.89 -18.32
CA PHE A 350 7.84 13.30 -17.18
C PHE A 350 6.90 12.19 -17.66
N THR A 351 7.14 10.97 -17.17
CA THR A 351 6.35 9.78 -17.47
C THR A 351 5.83 9.14 -16.19
N THR A 352 4.87 8.22 -16.31
CA THR A 352 4.35 7.48 -15.17
C THR A 352 4.08 6.03 -15.57
N SER A 353 4.68 5.10 -14.84
CA SER A 353 4.36 3.69 -14.92
C SER A 353 3.44 3.31 -13.76
N MET A 354 2.57 2.34 -13.97
CA MET A 354 1.72 1.80 -12.92
C MET A 354 1.57 0.30 -13.03
N GLU A 355 1.48 -0.33 -11.88
CA GLU A 355 1.09 -1.73 -11.70
C GLU A 355 -0.30 -1.77 -11.06
N LEU A 356 -1.13 -2.65 -11.60
CA LEU A 356 -2.53 -2.78 -11.29
C LEU A 356 -2.85 -4.24 -10.96
N GLU A 357 -3.70 -4.43 -9.96
CA GLU A 357 -4.32 -5.71 -9.67
C GLU A 357 -5.84 -5.61 -9.77
N VAL A 358 -6.50 -6.77 -9.92
CA VAL A 358 -7.96 -6.83 -9.98
C VAL A 358 -8.54 -6.48 -8.61
N LYS A 359 -9.47 -5.53 -8.61
CA LYS A 359 -10.33 -5.24 -7.47
C LYS A 359 -11.34 -6.36 -7.31
N ILE A 360 -11.44 -6.88 -6.10
CA ILE A 360 -12.46 -7.86 -5.74
C ILE A 360 -13.48 -7.17 -4.85
N ASP A 361 -14.66 -6.95 -5.39
CA ASP A 361 -15.81 -6.57 -4.60
C ASP A 361 -16.44 -7.82 -3.97
N GLY A 362 -16.42 -7.86 -2.63
CA GLY A 362 -17.37 -8.64 -1.84
C GLY A 362 -17.16 -10.15 -1.80
N LEU A 363 -16.33 -10.61 -0.88
CA LEU A 363 -16.77 -11.72 -0.03
C LEU A 363 -17.39 -11.09 1.21
N GLU A 364 -18.72 -11.09 1.27
CA GLU A 364 -19.43 -10.69 2.48
C GLU A 364 -18.90 -11.51 3.65
N ILE A 365 -18.29 -10.81 4.61
CA ILE A 365 -17.96 -11.39 5.91
C ILE A 365 -19.28 -11.37 6.69
N GLU A 366 -20.15 -12.34 6.45
CA GLU A 366 -21.19 -12.70 7.43
C GLU A 366 -20.56 -13.23 8.71
#